data_AF-A0A2Z7DC52-F1
#
_entry.id   AF-A0A2Z7DC52-F1
#
_cell.length_a   1.000
_cell.length_b   1.000
_cell.length_c   1.000
_cell.angle_alpha   90.00
_cell.angle_beta   90.00
_cell.angle_gamma   90.00
#
_symmetry.space_group_name_H-M   'P 1'
#
loop_
_entity.id
_entity.type
_entity.pdbx_description
1 polymer ?
#
loop_
_entity_poly.entity_id
_entity_poly.type
_entity_poly.pdbx_seq_one_letter_code
_entity_poly.pdbx_strand_id
1 'polypeptide(L)'
;MSRKLVHILSGLLFLASWPIFSTSTGARYFASLVPSLNCLRLVMHGLSLVPDDGLIKSVTRRGNPEELLRGPLFYVLVLIICAIVFWRESPIGMISLAMMCGGDGLADIIGRRFGALKIPYNQQKSWAGSISMFLFGFLVSISMLYYFSAFGYIEFEGVWTVKRVALISLVATLVESLPITETVDDNISVPLASMMAAFLLFGY
;
A
#
# COMPACT_ATOMS: atom_id res chain seq x y z
N MET A 1 -7.92 7.58 13.33
CA MET A 1 -7.12 6.42 13.76
C MET A 1 -7.75 5.10 13.29
N SER A 2 -8.96 4.74 13.75
CA SER A 2 -9.62 3.46 13.39
C SER A 2 -9.65 3.16 11.88
N ARG A 3 -10.02 4.14 11.04
CA ARG A 3 -10.12 3.96 9.58
C ARG A 3 -8.82 3.57 8.90
N LYS A 4 -7.71 4.25 9.22
CA LYS A 4 -6.41 3.94 8.62
C LYS A 4 -5.94 2.55 9.03
N LEU A 5 -6.14 2.17 10.28
CA LEU A 5 -5.81 0.85 10.79
C LEU A 5 -6.57 -0.25 10.04
N VAL A 6 -7.86 -0.02 9.75
CA VAL A 6 -8.66 -0.94 8.92
C VAL A 6 -8.10 -1.07 7.51
N HIS A 7 -7.65 0.03 6.86
CA HIS A 7 -7.03 -0.04 5.53
C HIS A 7 -5.70 -0.80 5.57
N ILE A 8 -4.84 -0.51 6.54
CA ILE A 8 -3.56 -1.21 6.71
C ILE A 8 -3.76 -2.72 6.85
N LEU A 9 -4.65 -3.12 7.76
CA LEU A 9 -4.92 -4.52 8.03
C LEU A 9 -5.63 -5.18 6.85
N SER A 10 -6.60 -4.52 6.22
CA SER A 10 -7.33 -5.12 5.10
C SER A 10 -6.42 -5.39 3.91
N GLY A 11 -5.50 -4.47 3.56
CA GLY A 11 -4.54 -4.70 2.48
C GLY A 11 -3.51 -5.79 2.79
N LEU A 12 -2.96 -5.82 4.01
CA LEU A 12 -2.02 -6.87 4.42
C LEU A 12 -2.69 -8.24 4.51
N LEU A 13 -3.91 -8.31 5.03
CA LEU A 13 -4.70 -9.55 5.05
C LEU A 13 -5.10 -9.99 3.64
N PHE A 14 -5.45 -9.03 2.77
CA PHE A 14 -5.71 -9.31 1.36
C PHE A 14 -4.47 -9.94 0.70
N LEU A 15 -3.29 -9.33 0.86
CA LEU A 15 -2.03 -9.89 0.36
C LEU A 15 -1.75 -11.28 0.96
N ALA A 16 -1.85 -11.43 2.28
CA ALA A 16 -1.63 -12.71 2.96
C ALA A 16 -2.61 -13.80 2.53
N SER A 17 -3.78 -13.44 2.00
CA SER A 17 -4.78 -14.40 1.51
C SER A 17 -4.47 -14.97 0.12
N TRP A 18 -3.58 -14.35 -0.67
CA TRP A 18 -3.31 -14.79 -2.05
C TRP A 18 -2.88 -16.27 -2.18
N PRO A 19 -2.06 -16.84 -1.28
CA PRO A 19 -1.72 -18.26 -1.28
C PRO A 19 -2.91 -19.21 -1.13
N ILE A 20 -4.03 -18.76 -0.56
CA ILE A 20 -5.23 -19.58 -0.28
C ILE A 20 -6.02 -19.84 -1.58
N PHE A 21 -5.89 -18.97 -2.57
CA PHE A 21 -6.63 -19.12 -3.82
C PHE A 21 -6.07 -20.26 -4.69
N SER A 22 -6.94 -20.86 -5.51
CA SER A 22 -6.58 -21.94 -6.44
C SER A 22 -5.41 -21.59 -7.36
N THR A 23 -4.70 -22.60 -7.87
CA THR A 23 -3.61 -22.47 -8.87
C THR A 23 -4.08 -21.99 -10.24
N SER A 24 -5.38 -21.99 -10.52
CA SER A 24 -5.94 -21.54 -11.80
C SER A 24 -5.62 -20.07 -12.09
N THR A 25 -5.37 -19.74 -13.37
CA THR A 25 -5.21 -18.36 -13.85
C THR A 25 -6.43 -17.48 -13.55
N GLY A 26 -7.62 -18.08 -13.38
CA GLY A 26 -8.84 -17.39 -12.96
C GLY A 26 -8.78 -16.84 -11.53
N ALA A 27 -7.91 -17.38 -10.68
CA ALA A 27 -7.82 -17.04 -9.26
C ALA A 27 -7.49 -15.57 -9.01
N ARG A 28 -6.62 -14.98 -9.84
CA ARG A 28 -6.25 -13.55 -9.72
C ARG A 28 -7.44 -12.62 -9.96
N TYR A 29 -8.28 -12.95 -10.94
CA TYR A 29 -9.48 -12.17 -11.23
C TYR A 29 -10.52 -12.34 -10.13
N PHE A 30 -10.71 -13.57 -9.65
CA PHE A 30 -11.61 -13.85 -8.54
C PHE A 30 -11.20 -13.14 -7.24
N ALA A 31 -9.91 -13.12 -6.89
CA ALA A 31 -9.42 -12.39 -5.74
C ALA A 31 -9.59 -10.87 -5.90
N SER A 32 -9.37 -10.34 -7.11
CA SER A 32 -9.56 -8.92 -7.42
C SER A 32 -11.03 -8.47 -7.40
N LEU A 33 -11.99 -9.41 -7.38
CA LEU A 33 -13.42 -9.11 -7.38
C LEU A 33 -13.84 -8.33 -6.13
N VAL A 34 -13.35 -8.70 -4.95
CA VAL A 34 -13.67 -8.00 -3.69
C VAL A 34 -13.17 -6.54 -3.71
N PRO A 35 -11.87 -6.27 -4.01
CA PRO A 35 -11.40 -4.91 -4.26
C PRO A 35 -12.17 -4.17 -5.36
N SER A 36 -12.52 -4.85 -6.46
CA SER A 36 -13.24 -4.23 -7.58
C SER A 36 -14.66 -3.79 -7.21
N LEU A 37 -15.39 -4.63 -6.46
CA LEU A 37 -16.70 -4.24 -5.92
C LEU A 37 -16.57 -3.07 -4.94
N ASN A 38 -15.52 -3.04 -4.12
CA ASN A 38 -15.26 -1.90 -3.24
C ASN A 38 -14.90 -0.64 -4.03
N CYS A 39 -14.16 -0.77 -5.13
CA CYS A 39 -13.86 0.33 -6.05
C CYS A 39 -15.15 0.92 -6.63
N LEU A 40 -16.03 0.08 -7.18
CA LEU A 40 -17.33 0.50 -7.70
C LEU A 40 -18.17 1.19 -6.62
N ARG A 41 -18.20 0.64 -5.39
CA ARG A 41 -18.87 1.25 -4.25
C ARG A 41 -18.32 2.65 -3.97
N LEU A 42 -17.00 2.82 -3.89
CA LEU A 42 -16.36 4.12 -3.66
C LEU A 42 -16.64 5.12 -4.79
N VAL A 43 -16.66 4.68 -6.05
CA VAL A 43 -16.97 5.53 -7.20
C VAL A 43 -18.44 5.98 -7.18
N MET A 44 -19.38 5.05 -6.99
CA MET A 44 -20.81 5.38 -6.98
C MET A 44 -21.16 6.36 -5.86
N HIS A 45 -20.65 6.14 -4.65
CA HIS A 45 -20.91 7.04 -3.53
C HIS A 45 -20.08 8.32 -3.63
N GLY A 46 -18.86 8.26 -4.15
CA GLY A 46 -17.99 9.44 -4.32
C GLY A 46 -18.52 10.43 -5.36
N LEU A 47 -19.17 9.93 -6.42
CA LEU A 47 -19.86 10.74 -7.42
C LEU A 47 -21.29 11.15 -6.99
N SER A 48 -21.69 10.84 -5.76
CA SER A 48 -23.04 11.10 -5.22
C SER A 48 -24.18 10.48 -6.04
N LEU A 49 -23.91 9.40 -6.78
CA LEU A 49 -24.93 8.70 -7.60
C LEU A 49 -25.93 7.92 -6.72
N VAL A 50 -25.48 7.49 -5.53
CA VAL A 50 -26.30 6.80 -4.52
C VAL A 50 -26.05 7.43 -3.15
N PRO A 51 -27.07 7.96 -2.47
CA PRO A 51 -26.92 8.49 -1.11
C PRO A 51 -26.68 7.35 -0.11
N ASP A 52 -25.51 7.35 0.54
CA ASP A 52 -25.19 6.49 1.69
C ASP A 52 -24.43 7.33 2.73
N ASP A 53 -25.18 8.00 3.60
CA ASP A 53 -24.65 8.84 4.67
C ASP A 53 -23.79 8.04 5.66
N GLY A 54 -24.05 6.73 5.80
CA GLY A 54 -23.30 5.83 6.66
C GLY A 54 -21.88 5.60 6.15
N LEU A 55 -21.72 5.31 4.86
CA LEU A 55 -20.40 5.21 4.22
C LEU A 55 -19.69 6.57 4.23
N ILE A 56 -20.36 7.64 3.80
CA ILE A 56 -19.74 8.96 3.69
C ILE A 56 -19.18 9.38 5.05
N LYS A 57 -19.96 9.27 6.13
CA LYS A 57 -19.51 9.63 7.48
C LYS A 57 -18.41 8.71 8.03
N SER A 58 -18.43 7.43 7.65
CA SER A 58 -17.47 6.44 8.14
C SER A 58 -16.17 6.40 7.36
N VAL A 59 -16.04 7.00 6.18
CA VAL A 59 -14.80 7.00 5.38
C VAL A 59 -14.23 8.40 5.21
N THR A 60 -15.07 9.42 5.03
CA THR A 60 -14.63 10.80 4.80
C THR A 60 -14.28 11.54 6.08
N ARG A 61 -13.52 12.64 5.96
CA ARG A 61 -13.06 13.48 7.06
C ARG A 61 -13.95 14.70 7.24
N ARG A 62 -14.48 15.25 6.15
CA ARG A 62 -15.38 16.43 6.15
C ARG A 62 -16.82 16.13 5.75
N GLY A 63 -17.18 14.87 5.52
CA GLY A 63 -18.51 14.52 5.02
C GLY A 63 -18.71 14.81 3.53
N ASN A 64 -17.66 15.19 2.80
CA ASN A 64 -17.72 15.40 1.35
C ASN A 64 -17.49 14.07 0.62
N PRO A 65 -18.45 13.60 -0.20
CA PRO A 65 -18.31 12.38 -1.02
C PRO A 65 -17.05 12.35 -1.90
N GLU A 66 -16.59 13.50 -2.39
CA GLU A 66 -15.40 13.57 -3.26
C GLU A 66 -14.10 13.12 -2.56
N GLU A 67 -14.05 13.14 -1.22
CA GLU A 67 -12.89 12.61 -0.47
C GLU A 67 -12.75 11.09 -0.65
N LEU A 68 -13.83 10.38 -1.01
CA LEU A 68 -13.80 8.94 -1.34
C LEU A 68 -13.04 8.67 -2.63
N LEU A 69 -13.06 9.60 -3.58
CA LEU A 69 -12.43 9.49 -4.90
C LEU A 69 -10.92 9.80 -4.89
N ARG A 70 -10.36 10.16 -3.72
CA ARG A 70 -8.92 10.43 -3.56
C ARG A 70 -8.23 9.22 -2.93
N GLY A 71 -7.59 9.39 -1.77
CA GLY A 71 -6.82 8.33 -1.09
C GLY A 71 -7.47 6.94 -1.06
N PRO A 72 -8.76 6.79 -0.65
CA PRO A 72 -9.41 5.48 -0.61
C PRO A 72 -9.54 4.81 -1.98
N LEU A 73 -9.89 5.56 -3.03
CA LEU A 73 -10.01 5.01 -4.38
C LEU A 73 -8.65 4.57 -4.92
N PHE A 74 -7.63 5.42 -4.80
CA PHE A 74 -6.28 5.08 -5.26
C PHE A 74 -5.72 3.86 -4.55
N TYR A 75 -5.94 3.76 -3.24
CA TYR A 75 -5.57 2.60 -2.46
C TYR A 75 -6.18 1.31 -3.03
N VAL A 76 -7.49 1.30 -3.33
CA VAL A 76 -8.17 0.14 -3.90
C VAL A 76 -7.70 -0.15 -5.33
N LEU A 77 -7.42 0.87 -6.14
CA LEU A 77 -6.87 0.68 -7.49
C LEU A 77 -5.50 0.01 -7.44
N VAL A 78 -4.62 0.38 -6.52
CA VAL A 78 -3.32 -0.28 -6.32
C VAL A 78 -3.51 -1.75 -5.93
N LEU A 79 -4.45 -2.07 -5.03
CA LEU A 79 -4.79 -3.46 -4.71
C LEU A 79 -5.19 -4.27 -5.94
N ILE A 80 -6.03 -3.70 -6.81
CA ILE A 80 -6.51 -4.33 -8.04
C ILE A 80 -5.36 -4.54 -9.03
N ILE A 81 -4.55 -3.51 -9.27
CA ILE A 81 -3.41 -3.57 -10.21
C ILE A 81 -2.41 -4.62 -9.74
N CYS A 82 -2.03 -4.61 -8.46
CA CYS A 82 -1.14 -5.62 -7.90
C CYS A 82 -1.75 -7.02 -8.02
N ALA A 83 -3.05 -7.20 -7.73
CA ALA A 83 -3.68 -8.51 -7.86
C ALA A 83 -3.73 -9.02 -9.32
N ILE A 84 -4.04 -8.17 -10.29
CA ILE A 84 -4.21 -8.60 -11.68
C ILE A 84 -2.87 -8.75 -12.40
N VAL A 85 -1.96 -7.78 -12.23
CA VAL A 85 -0.70 -7.68 -12.97
C VAL A 85 0.45 -8.37 -12.23
N PHE A 86 0.60 -8.08 -10.93
CA PHE A 86 1.73 -8.54 -10.11
C PHE A 86 1.26 -9.54 -9.06
N TRP A 87 0.67 -10.64 -9.54
CA TRP A 87 0.08 -11.70 -8.71
C TRP A 87 1.12 -12.39 -7.81
N ARG A 88 0.72 -13.46 -7.10
CA ARG A 88 1.53 -14.16 -6.09
C ARG A 88 2.90 -14.71 -6.53
N GLU A 89 3.20 -14.71 -7.82
CA GLU A 89 4.49 -15.13 -8.37
C GLU A 89 5.44 -13.93 -8.58
N SER A 90 4.98 -12.70 -8.32
CA SER A 90 5.74 -11.48 -8.54
C SER A 90 6.08 -10.77 -7.22
N PRO A 91 7.36 -10.63 -6.87
CA PRO A 91 7.81 -9.83 -5.73
C PRO A 91 7.36 -8.37 -5.79
N ILE A 92 7.16 -7.84 -7.00
CA ILE A 92 6.86 -6.43 -7.27
C ILE A 92 5.55 -6.01 -6.61
N GLY A 93 4.49 -6.79 -6.82
CA GLY A 93 3.17 -6.53 -6.24
C GLY A 93 3.18 -6.65 -4.72
N MET A 94 3.86 -7.68 -4.19
CA MET A 94 3.97 -7.91 -2.75
C MET A 94 4.68 -6.75 -2.04
N ILE A 95 5.82 -6.30 -2.58
CA ILE A 95 6.59 -5.20 -2.00
C ILE A 95 5.79 -3.89 -2.10
N SER A 96 5.19 -3.59 -3.25
CA SER A 96 4.38 -2.37 -3.41
C SER A 96 3.24 -2.31 -2.40
N LEU A 97 2.51 -3.43 -2.22
CA LEU A 97 1.43 -3.53 -1.23
C LEU A 97 1.93 -3.46 0.21
N ALA A 98 3.05 -4.11 0.53
CA ALA A 98 3.66 -4.06 1.85
C ALA A 98 4.16 -2.64 2.21
N MET A 99 4.73 -1.91 1.25
CA MET A 99 5.19 -0.53 1.43
C MET A 99 4.02 0.43 1.61
N MET A 100 2.95 0.30 0.83
CA MET A 100 1.75 1.12 0.98
C MET A 100 0.99 0.81 2.29
N CYS A 101 0.73 -0.46 2.59
CA CYS A 101 -0.08 -0.82 3.76
C CYS A 101 0.73 -0.78 5.05
N GLY A 102 1.87 -1.47 5.08
CA GLY A 102 2.72 -1.59 6.26
C GLY A 102 3.57 -0.34 6.50
N GLY A 103 4.28 0.12 5.48
CA GLY A 103 5.15 1.29 5.56
C GLY A 103 4.37 2.58 5.81
N ASP A 104 3.66 3.08 4.79
CA ASP A 104 3.02 4.41 4.82
C ASP A 104 1.95 4.48 5.92
N GLY A 105 1.17 3.40 6.05
CA GLY A 105 0.18 3.26 7.10
C GLY A 105 0.74 3.44 8.51
N LEU A 106 1.82 2.74 8.86
CA LEU A 106 2.44 2.85 10.20
C LEU A 106 3.24 4.15 10.35
N ALA A 107 3.86 4.64 9.27
CA ALA A 107 4.56 5.92 9.23
C ALA A 107 3.64 7.09 9.62
N ASP A 108 2.42 7.12 9.09
CA ASP A 108 1.46 8.17 9.45
C ASP A 108 0.96 8.04 10.91
N ILE A 109 0.75 6.82 11.41
CA ILE A 109 0.35 6.60 12.82
C ILE A 109 1.45 7.06 13.77
N ILE A 110 2.70 6.63 13.54
CA ILE A 110 3.84 6.95 14.39
C ILE A 110 4.24 8.42 14.22
N GLY A 111 4.26 8.94 12.99
CA GLY A 111 4.55 10.34 12.71
C GLY A 111 3.57 11.31 13.38
N ARG A 112 2.28 10.97 13.46
CA ARG A 112 1.30 11.78 14.20
C ARG A 112 1.48 11.71 15.73
N ARG A 113 1.91 10.57 16.25
CA ARG A 113 2.01 10.34 17.71
C ARG A 113 3.34 10.79 18.30
N PHE A 114 4.43 10.62 17.56
CA PHE A 114 5.81 10.81 18.03
C PHE A 114 6.65 11.74 17.13
N GLY A 115 6.09 12.24 16.01
CA GLY A 115 6.79 13.08 15.04
C GLY A 115 6.92 14.55 15.45
N ALA A 116 7.54 14.81 16.60
CA ALA A 116 7.85 16.16 17.09
C ALA A 116 8.90 16.85 16.21
N LEU A 117 9.94 16.12 15.78
CA LEU A 117 10.97 16.63 14.88
C LEU A 117 10.52 16.53 13.43
N LYS A 118 10.30 17.69 12.81
CA LYS A 118 9.92 17.83 11.40
C LYS A 118 11.12 17.73 10.47
N ILE A 119 10.86 17.34 9.23
CA ILE A 119 11.89 17.28 8.20
C ILE A 119 12.18 18.71 7.71
N PRO A 120 13.45 19.14 7.58
CA PRO A 120 13.79 20.53 7.27
C PRO A 120 13.12 21.07 6.00
N TYR A 121 13.01 20.23 4.97
CA TYR A 121 12.42 20.56 3.67
C TYR A 121 10.94 20.18 3.54
N ASN A 122 10.35 19.51 4.53
CA ASN A 122 8.94 19.14 4.54
C ASN A 122 8.37 19.18 5.97
N GLN A 123 7.68 20.27 6.30
CA GLN A 123 7.12 20.49 7.64
C GLN A 123 5.88 19.63 7.94
N GLN A 124 5.27 19.04 6.91
CA GLN A 124 4.14 18.12 7.09
C GLN A 124 4.61 16.74 7.57
N LYS A 125 5.84 16.36 7.21
CA LYS A 125 6.43 15.06 7.54
C LYS A 125 7.41 15.17 8.71
N SER A 126 7.70 14.03 9.32
CA SER A 126 8.55 13.96 10.51
C SER A 126 9.59 12.87 10.38
N TRP A 127 10.75 13.07 11.02
CA TRP A 127 11.80 12.06 11.05
C TRP A 127 11.30 10.73 11.62
N ALA A 128 10.48 10.76 12.68
CA ALA A 128 9.87 9.56 13.26
C ALA A 128 8.97 8.82 12.24
N GLY A 129 8.21 9.57 11.44
CA GLY A 129 7.37 9.01 10.37
C GLY A 129 8.21 8.33 9.30
N SER A 130 9.20 9.01 8.73
CA SER A 130 10.02 8.45 7.65
C SER A 130 10.94 7.31 8.10
N ILE A 131 11.46 7.33 9.34
CA ILE A 131 12.15 6.18 9.92
C ILE A 131 11.20 4.98 10.04
N SER A 132 9.96 5.22 10.47
CA SER A 132 8.94 4.19 10.56
C SER A 132 8.55 3.65 9.18
N MET A 133 8.41 4.52 8.18
CA MET A 133 8.16 4.16 6.79
C MET A 133 9.21 3.15 6.29
N PHE A 134 10.49 3.49 6.50
CA PHE A 134 11.59 2.64 6.10
C PHE A 134 11.58 1.30 6.84
N LEU A 135 11.54 1.32 8.18
CA LEU A 135 11.65 0.11 8.99
C LEU A 135 10.46 -0.82 8.82
N PHE A 136 9.24 -0.32 8.94
CA PHE A 136 8.05 -1.16 8.83
C PHE A 136 7.80 -1.59 7.39
N GLY A 137 8.03 -0.71 6.41
CA GLY A 137 7.96 -1.08 5.00
C GLY A 137 8.94 -2.20 4.66
N PHE A 138 10.19 -2.09 5.11
CA PHE A 138 11.21 -3.12 4.93
C PHE A 138 10.84 -4.43 5.61
N LEU A 139 10.50 -4.39 6.92
CA LEU A 139 10.20 -5.60 7.70
C LEU A 139 8.95 -6.33 7.17
N VAL A 140 7.89 -5.60 6.86
CA VAL A 140 6.65 -6.19 6.31
C VAL A 140 6.92 -6.77 4.92
N SER A 141 7.68 -6.08 4.07
CA SER A 141 8.03 -6.58 2.74
C SER A 141 8.85 -7.87 2.82
N ILE A 142 9.89 -7.93 3.65
CA ILE A 142 10.68 -9.15 3.85
C ILE A 142 9.83 -10.28 4.43
N SER A 143 8.97 -9.98 5.41
CA SER A 143 8.10 -10.98 6.02
C SER A 143 7.13 -11.57 5.01
N MET A 144 6.54 -10.73 4.14
CA MET A 144 5.66 -11.18 3.07
C MET A 144 6.42 -11.97 2.01
N LEU A 145 7.58 -11.52 1.55
CA LEU A 145 8.36 -12.30 0.58
C LEU A 145 8.78 -13.66 1.14
N TYR A 146 9.22 -13.72 2.40
CA TYR A 146 9.52 -14.98 3.05
C TYR A 146 8.28 -15.88 3.17
N TYR A 147 7.13 -15.31 3.54
CA TYR A 147 5.86 -16.02 3.59
C TYR A 147 5.50 -16.67 2.25
N PHE A 148 5.56 -15.92 1.15
CA PHE A 148 5.26 -16.47 -0.18
C PHE A 148 6.33 -17.46 -0.67
N SER A 149 7.59 -17.28 -0.27
CA SER A 149 8.66 -18.23 -0.56
C SER A 149 8.43 -19.57 0.16
N ALA A 150 7.92 -19.55 1.39
CA ALA A 150 7.57 -20.77 2.12
C ALA A 150 6.45 -21.58 1.45
N PHE A 151 5.57 -20.94 0.67
CA PHE A 151 4.58 -21.63 -0.18
C PHE A 151 5.12 -22.02 -1.57
N GLY A 152 6.39 -21.73 -1.87
CA GLY A 152 7.02 -22.07 -3.14
C GLY A 152 6.65 -21.16 -4.31
N TYR A 153 6.07 -19.97 -4.06
CA TYR A 153 5.67 -19.06 -5.14
C TYR A 153 6.82 -18.17 -5.65
N ILE A 154 7.81 -17.89 -4.80
CA ILE A 154 8.95 -17.02 -5.15
C ILE A 154 10.26 -17.57 -4.59
N GLU A 155 11.35 -17.34 -5.31
CA GLU A 155 12.69 -17.66 -4.85
C GLU A 155 13.21 -16.56 -3.92
N PHE A 156 13.65 -16.95 -2.73
CA PHE A 156 14.22 -16.04 -1.75
C PHE A 156 15.75 -16.17 -1.71
N GLU A 157 16.43 -15.32 -2.47
CA GLU A 157 17.91 -15.27 -2.56
C GLU A 157 18.59 -14.65 -1.32
N GLY A 158 18.05 -14.90 -0.12
CA GLY A 158 18.61 -14.47 1.16
C GLY A 158 19.08 -13.01 1.18
N VAL A 159 20.40 -12.82 1.23
CA VAL A 159 21.07 -11.52 1.33
C VAL A 159 20.76 -10.58 0.16
N TRP A 160 20.64 -11.08 -1.07
CA TRP A 160 20.38 -10.24 -2.24
C TRP A 160 18.97 -9.67 -2.21
N THR A 161 17.98 -10.50 -1.86
CA THR A 161 16.59 -10.06 -1.68
C THR A 161 16.51 -9.00 -0.58
N VAL A 162 17.20 -9.22 0.56
CA VAL A 162 17.26 -8.25 1.65
C VAL A 162 17.83 -6.91 1.19
N LYS A 163 18.93 -6.89 0.43
CA LYS A 163 19.53 -5.66 -0.10
C LYS A 163 18.60 -4.94 -1.09
N ARG A 164 17.96 -5.67 -2.00
CA ARG A 164 16.99 -5.11 -2.97
C ARG A 164 15.82 -4.46 -2.25
N VAL A 165 15.21 -5.15 -1.28
CA VAL A 165 14.08 -4.62 -0.51
C VAL A 165 14.51 -3.42 0.32
N ALA A 166 15.69 -3.43 0.95
CA ALA A 166 16.19 -2.26 1.67
C ALA A 166 16.33 -1.04 0.76
N LEU A 167 16.82 -1.21 -0.48
CA LEU A 167 16.90 -0.12 -1.46
C LEU A 167 15.52 0.38 -1.89
N ILE A 168 14.56 -0.53 -2.12
CA ILE A 168 13.17 -0.16 -2.46
C ILE A 168 12.51 0.61 -1.32
N SER A 169 12.69 0.15 -0.08
CA SER A 169 12.16 0.83 1.10
C SER A 169 12.79 2.21 1.27
N LEU A 170 14.10 2.36 1.00
CA LEU A 170 14.76 3.66 1.02
C LEU A 170 14.17 4.61 -0.04
N VAL A 171 14.01 4.14 -1.29
CA VAL A 171 13.43 4.93 -2.37
C VAL A 171 12.01 5.39 -2.02
N ALA A 172 11.17 4.49 -1.54
CA ALA A 172 9.81 4.83 -1.14
C ALA A 172 9.76 5.82 0.03
N THR A 173 10.65 5.67 1.03
CA THR A 173 10.76 6.62 2.15
C THR A 173 11.23 8.00 1.68
N LEU A 174 12.16 8.07 0.72
CA LEU A 174 12.58 9.34 0.14
C LEU A 174 11.42 9.99 -0.62
N VAL A 175 10.66 9.21 -1.41
CA VAL A 175 9.48 9.75 -2.10
C VAL A 175 8.40 10.23 -1.12
N GLU A 176 8.19 9.51 -0.02
CA GLU A 176 7.29 9.89 1.07
C GLU A 176 7.72 11.16 1.80
N SER A 177 9.03 11.39 1.94
CA SER A 177 9.55 12.56 2.67
C SER A 177 9.49 13.85 1.84
N LEU A 178 9.43 13.76 0.50
CA LEU A 178 9.40 14.91 -0.38
C LEU A 178 8.11 15.75 -0.19
N PRO A 179 8.18 17.08 -0.40
CA PRO A 179 7.02 17.96 -0.27
C PRO A 179 6.08 17.89 -1.49
N ILE A 180 5.87 16.67 -2.03
CA ILE A 180 5.01 16.42 -3.21
C ILE A 180 3.58 16.06 -2.76
N THR A 181 3.39 15.70 -1.48
CA THR A 181 2.11 15.30 -0.88
C THR A 181 0.97 16.32 -1.08
N GLU A 182 1.28 17.61 -1.30
CA GLU A 182 0.26 18.62 -1.62
C GLU A 182 -0.33 18.47 -3.03
N THR A 183 0.40 17.84 -3.95
CA THR A 183 0.03 17.67 -5.37
C THR A 183 -0.31 16.23 -5.73
N VAL A 184 0.37 15.25 -5.13
CA VAL A 184 0.17 13.82 -5.35
C VAL A 184 -0.02 13.13 -4.01
N ASP A 185 -1.14 12.44 -3.84
CA ASP A 185 -1.46 11.70 -2.61
C ASP A 185 -0.38 10.61 -2.36
N ASP A 186 0.04 10.46 -1.11
CA ASP A 186 1.03 9.44 -0.72
C ASP A 186 0.55 8.01 -1.06
N ASN A 187 -0.77 7.81 -1.09
CA ASN A 187 -1.41 6.55 -1.55
C ASN A 187 -1.19 6.27 -3.04
N ILE A 188 -0.59 7.18 -3.80
CA ILE A 188 -0.19 7.01 -5.20
C ILE A 188 1.34 6.97 -5.30
N SER A 189 2.01 7.98 -4.74
CA SER A 189 3.46 8.16 -4.93
C SER A 189 4.27 7.00 -4.35
N VAL A 190 3.92 6.53 -3.15
CA VAL A 190 4.60 5.43 -2.45
C VAL A 190 4.44 4.09 -3.18
N PRO A 191 3.22 3.59 -3.48
CA PRO A 191 3.08 2.32 -4.18
C PRO A 191 3.68 2.35 -5.58
N LEU A 192 3.58 3.47 -6.32
CA LEU A 192 4.21 3.59 -7.64
C LEU A 192 5.74 3.60 -7.56
N ALA A 193 6.32 4.39 -6.65
CA ALA A 193 7.77 4.44 -6.48
C ALA A 193 8.34 3.08 -6.08
N SER A 194 7.69 2.39 -5.14
CA SER A 194 8.08 1.04 -4.72
C SER A 194 7.89 0.00 -5.84
N MET A 195 6.81 0.10 -6.62
CA MET A 195 6.57 -0.77 -7.78
C MET A 195 7.63 -0.56 -8.86
N MET A 196 7.97 0.69 -9.21
CA MET A 196 9.01 1.01 -10.18
C MET A 196 10.39 0.54 -9.70
N ALA A 197 10.75 0.83 -8.44
CA ALA A 197 12.02 0.37 -7.88
C ALA A 197 12.10 -1.15 -7.82
N ALA A 198 11.02 -1.83 -7.44
CA ALA A 198 10.95 -3.28 -7.44
C ALA A 198 11.04 -3.85 -8.86
N PHE A 199 10.37 -3.24 -9.83
CA PHE A 199 10.48 -3.62 -11.24
C PHE A 199 11.92 -3.46 -11.76
N LEU A 200 12.65 -2.42 -11.37
CA LEU A 200 14.04 -2.25 -11.79
C LEU A 200 15.03 -3.21 -11.11
N LEU A 201 14.73 -3.67 -9.89
CA LEU A 201 15.64 -4.49 -9.09
C LEU A 201 15.34 -5.99 -9.17
N PHE A 202 14.09 -6.37 -9.46
CA PHE A 202 13.63 -7.74 -9.63
C PHE A 202 13.15 -8.06 -11.05
N GLY A 203 12.92 -7.05 -11.89
CA GLY A 203 12.60 -7.26 -13.30
C GLY A 203 13.78 -7.87 -14.01
N TYR A 204 13.51 -8.99 -14.68
CA TYR A 204 14.44 -9.76 -15.50
C TYR A 204 15.01 -8.92 -16.66
#